data_AF-H0JN93-F1
#
_entry.id   AF-H0JN93-F1
#
_cell.length_a   1.000
_cell.length_b   1.000
_cell.length_c   1.000
_cell.angle_alpha   90.00
_cell.angle_beta   90.00
_cell.angle_gamma   90.00
#
_symmetry.space_group_name_H-M   'P 1'
#
loop_
_entity.id
_entity.type
_entity.pdbx_description
1 polymer ?
#
loop_
_entity_poly.entity_id
_entity_poly.type
_entity_poly.pdbx_seq_one_letter_code
_entity_poly.pdbx_strand_id
1 'polypeptide(L)'
;MLFRPPVMAFMGTVVLLFQALLLAHGGLTTLGANAFSMAIIGPWVGYGAWRGLRTLNAPVSVGIFAAMFCADLATYCTTSLQLAIAFPDATSGIGGSLVKFLSVFALTQIPLAVIEGLLGVLVFRTLRRIAGPELAGLSVLTRRNRAEAQTQTKDSYVAS
;
A
#
# COMPACT_ATOMS: atom_id res chain seq x y z
N MET A 1 1.55 1.57 -3.42
CA MET A 1 1.52 1.86 -4.88
C MET A 1 1.78 3.33 -5.19
N LEU A 2 1.11 4.28 -4.51
CA LEU A 2 1.38 5.71 -4.66
C LEU A 2 2.70 6.13 -4.00
N PHE A 3 3.00 5.57 -2.82
CA PHE A 3 4.27 5.71 -2.12
C PHE A 3 4.93 4.34 -1.91
N ARG A 4 6.26 4.33 -1.74
CA ARG A 4 7.04 3.10 -1.50
C ARG A 4 6.79 2.58 -0.08
N PRO A 5 6.84 1.26 0.16
CA PRO A 5 6.51 0.67 1.48
C PRO A 5 7.22 1.30 2.68
N PRO A 6 8.52 1.68 2.62
CA PRO A 6 9.20 2.31 3.77
C PRO A 6 8.60 3.66 4.17
N VAL A 7 8.12 4.47 3.21
CA VAL A 7 7.47 5.76 3.49
C VAL A 7 6.08 5.54 4.10
N MET A 8 5.36 4.52 3.63
CA MET A 8 4.06 4.13 4.19
C MET A 8 4.18 3.62 5.63
N ALA A 9 5.28 2.96 6.00
CA ALA A 9 5.49 2.51 7.37
C ALA A 9 5.56 3.70 8.36
N PHE A 10 6.29 4.76 7.98
CA PHE A 10 6.38 5.97 8.80
C PHE A 10 5.03 6.69 8.87
N MET A 11 4.41 6.99 7.71
CA MET A 11 3.13 7.69 7.64
C MET A 11 2.02 6.90 8.36
N GLY A 12 1.94 5.59 8.16
CA GLY A 12 0.96 4.71 8.79
C GLY A 12 1.10 4.69 10.31
N THR A 13 2.32 4.69 10.85
CA THR A 13 2.54 4.75 12.30
C THR A 13 2.04 6.07 12.90
N VAL A 14 2.25 7.20 12.21
CA VAL A 14 1.75 8.51 12.62
C VAL A 14 0.21 8.55 12.59
N VAL A 15 -0.40 8.02 11.53
CA VAL A 15 -1.87 7.92 11.42
C VAL A 15 -2.43 7.08 12.57
N LEU A 16 -1.81 5.94 12.89
CA LEU A 16 -2.23 5.06 13.99
C LEU A 16 -2.08 5.72 15.36
N LEU A 17 -1.06 6.56 15.56
CA LEU A 17 -0.91 7.34 16.78
C LEU A 17 -2.08 8.30 16.97
N PHE A 18 -2.46 9.04 15.90
CA PHE A 18 -3.65 9.90 15.94
C PHE A 18 -4.93 9.10 16.13
N GLN A 19 -5.03 7.92 15.53
CA GLN A 19 -6.18 7.04 15.68
C GLN A 19 -6.37 6.58 17.13
N ALA A 20 -5.28 6.23 17.82
CA ALA A 20 -5.30 5.85 19.22
C ALA A 20 -5.62 7.04 20.15
N LEU A 21 -5.05 8.22 19.88
CA LEU A 21 -5.18 9.40 20.75
C LEU A 21 -6.46 10.21 20.52
N LEU A 22 -6.90 10.37 19.28
CA LEU A 22 -8.00 11.29 18.91
C LEU A 22 -9.33 10.57 18.65
N LEU A 23 -9.29 9.35 18.12
CA LEU A 23 -10.49 8.59 17.76
C LEU A 23 -10.82 7.48 18.76
N ALA A 24 -10.01 7.34 19.81
CA ALA A 24 -10.05 6.22 20.76
C ALA A 24 -10.15 4.85 20.06
N HIS A 25 -9.60 4.75 18.84
CA HIS A 25 -9.71 3.58 17.99
C HIS A 25 -8.36 2.87 17.94
N GLY A 26 -8.19 1.93 18.88
CA GLY A 26 -6.92 1.29 19.18
C GLY A 26 -6.27 1.87 20.44
N GLY A 27 -5.42 1.08 21.11
CA GLY A 27 -4.71 1.48 22.33
C GLY A 27 -3.22 1.74 22.09
N LEU A 28 -2.60 2.56 22.94
CA LEU A 28 -1.16 2.83 22.88
C LEU A 28 -0.31 1.56 23.05
N THR A 29 -0.75 0.62 23.88
CA THR A 29 -0.10 -0.68 24.06
C THR A 29 -0.25 -1.59 22.84
N THR A 30 -1.34 -1.45 22.09
CA THR A 30 -1.59 -2.19 20.83
C THR A 30 -0.99 -1.51 19.60
N LEU A 31 -0.47 -0.28 19.74
CA LEU A 31 0.02 0.53 18.62
C LEU A 31 1.13 -0.19 17.85
N GLY A 32 2.05 -0.85 18.55
CA GLY A 32 3.13 -1.61 17.91
C GLY A 32 2.62 -2.77 17.04
N ALA A 33 1.65 -3.53 17.55
CA ALA A 33 1.02 -4.63 16.81
C ALA A 33 0.23 -4.13 15.59
N ASN A 34 -0.49 -3.01 15.74
CA ASN A 34 -1.23 -2.37 14.65
C ASN A 34 -0.30 -1.77 13.60
N ALA A 35 0.78 -1.10 14.01
CA ALA A 35 1.77 -0.55 13.09
C ALA A 35 2.45 -1.67 12.29
N PHE A 36 2.75 -2.81 12.94
CA PHE A 36 3.32 -3.96 12.25
C PHE A 36 2.37 -4.52 11.17
N SER A 37 1.09 -4.73 11.49
CA SER A 37 0.13 -5.25 10.52
C SER A 37 -0.19 -4.23 9.41
N MET A 38 -0.61 -3.02 9.77
CA MET A 38 -1.16 -2.01 8.86
C MET A 38 -0.10 -1.15 8.16
N ALA A 39 1.00 -0.82 8.83
CA ALA A 39 2.01 0.07 8.26
C ALA A 39 3.19 -0.70 7.64
N ILE A 40 3.38 -1.97 8.00
CA ILE A 40 4.44 -2.82 7.45
C ILE A 40 3.84 -3.91 6.55
N ILE A 41 3.19 -4.93 7.12
CA ILE A 41 2.79 -6.12 6.34
C ILE A 41 1.86 -5.76 5.17
N GLY A 42 0.79 -4.99 5.43
CA GLY A 42 -0.16 -4.57 4.39
C GLY A 42 0.53 -3.88 3.20
N PRO A 43 1.28 -2.78 3.41
CA PRO A 43 1.98 -2.07 2.34
C PRO A 43 2.98 -2.93 1.56
N TRP A 44 3.67 -3.86 2.23
CA TRP A 44 4.60 -4.78 1.58
C TRP A 44 3.87 -5.80 0.69
N VAL A 45 2.82 -6.44 1.20
CA VAL A 45 2.03 -7.42 0.43
C VAL A 45 1.32 -6.75 -0.74
N GLY A 46 0.69 -5.59 -0.52
CA GLY A 46 0.04 -4.83 -1.59
C GLY A 46 1.04 -4.36 -2.65
N TYR A 47 2.26 -3.97 -2.26
CA TYR A 47 3.31 -3.64 -3.22
C TYR A 47 3.78 -4.87 -4.03
N GLY A 48 3.88 -6.03 -3.39
CA GLY A 48 4.16 -7.30 -4.04
C GLY A 48 3.10 -7.67 -5.07
N ALA A 49 1.82 -7.63 -4.69
CA ALA A 49 0.69 -7.88 -5.58
C ALA A 49 0.67 -6.90 -6.77
N TRP A 50 0.90 -5.61 -6.51
CA TRP A 50 1.05 -4.59 -7.55
C TRP A 50 2.15 -4.96 -8.54
N ARG A 51 3.37 -5.25 -8.05
CA ARG A 51 4.52 -5.58 -8.90
C ARG A 51 4.26 -6.84 -9.72
N GLY A 52 3.73 -7.91 -9.12
CA GLY A 52 3.42 -9.15 -9.83
C GLY A 52 2.42 -8.93 -10.97
N LEU A 53 1.40 -8.10 -10.76
CA LEU A 53 0.46 -7.76 -11.83
C LEU A 53 1.03 -6.78 -12.86
N ARG A 54 2.05 -5.99 -12.51
CA ARG A 54 2.79 -5.17 -13.49
C ARG A 54 3.66 -6.03 -14.40
N THR A 55 4.31 -7.06 -13.88
CA THR A 55 5.11 -7.98 -14.72
C THR A 55 4.24 -8.78 -15.69
N LEU A 56 2.97 -9.00 -15.35
CA LEU A 56 1.98 -9.66 -16.20
C LEU A 56 1.25 -8.71 -17.17
N ASN A 57 1.65 -7.44 -17.26
CA ASN A 57 1.00 -6.42 -18.11
C ASN A 57 -0.52 -6.26 -17.89
N ALA A 58 -1.02 -6.58 -16.69
CA ALA A 58 -2.45 -6.45 -16.39
C ALA A 58 -2.91 -4.97 -16.51
N PRO A 59 -4.21 -4.67 -16.59
CA PRO A 59 -4.69 -3.29 -16.53
C PRO A 59 -4.32 -2.62 -15.20
N VAL A 60 -3.99 -1.31 -15.22
CA VAL A 60 -3.64 -0.55 -14.01
C VAL A 60 -4.72 -0.63 -12.95
N SER A 61 -5.99 -0.53 -13.32
CA SER A 61 -7.12 -0.67 -12.39
C SER A 61 -7.15 -2.02 -11.67
N VAL A 62 -6.84 -3.11 -12.38
CA VAL A 62 -6.76 -4.46 -11.77
C VAL A 62 -5.59 -4.54 -10.81
N GLY A 63 -4.44 -3.96 -11.19
CA GLY A 63 -3.28 -3.87 -10.29
C GLY A 63 -3.59 -3.13 -8.99
N ILE A 64 -4.33 -2.02 -9.07
CA ILE A 64 -4.70 -1.20 -7.90
C ILE A 64 -5.65 -1.96 -6.99
N PHE A 65 -6.70 -2.53 -7.57
CA PHE A 65 -7.68 -3.32 -6.84
C PHE A 65 -6.99 -4.45 -6.08
N ALA A 66 -6.18 -5.25 -6.76
CA ALA A 66 -5.46 -6.36 -6.15
C ALA A 66 -4.44 -5.91 -5.09
N ALA A 67 -3.75 -4.78 -5.32
CA ALA A 67 -2.81 -4.24 -4.35
C ALA A 67 -3.49 -3.87 -3.04
N MET A 68 -4.66 -3.22 -3.10
CA MET A 68 -5.42 -2.85 -1.90
C MET A 68 -6.08 -4.06 -1.26
N PHE A 69 -6.80 -4.87 -2.04
CA PHE A 69 -7.44 -6.08 -1.54
C PHE A 69 -6.45 -7.02 -0.82
N CYS A 70 -5.27 -7.27 -1.40
CA CYS A 70 -4.25 -8.11 -0.77
C CYS A 70 -3.59 -7.43 0.44
N ALA A 71 -3.45 -6.10 0.46
CA ALA A 71 -2.92 -5.38 1.62
C ALA A 71 -3.87 -5.49 2.82
N ASP A 72 -5.17 -5.34 2.59
CA ASP A 72 -6.19 -5.38 3.64
C ASP A 72 -6.29 -6.79 4.21
N LEU A 73 -6.34 -7.81 3.35
CA LEU A 73 -6.32 -9.21 3.79
C LEU A 73 -5.03 -9.57 4.54
N ALA A 74 -3.86 -9.10 4.10
CA ALA A 74 -2.61 -9.41 4.77
C ALA A 74 -2.50 -8.75 6.15
N THR A 75 -2.93 -7.50 6.24
CA THR A 75 -3.07 -6.77 7.51
C THR A 75 -3.94 -7.58 8.46
N TYR A 76 -5.11 -7.98 7.98
CA TYR A 76 -6.10 -8.71 8.75
C TYR A 76 -5.61 -10.11 9.20
N CYS A 77 -5.01 -10.88 8.31
CA CYS A 77 -4.40 -12.18 8.65
C CYS A 77 -3.31 -12.01 9.72
N THR A 78 -2.51 -10.94 9.63
CA THR A 78 -1.48 -10.63 10.63
C THR A 78 -2.09 -10.30 11.99
N THR A 79 -3.15 -9.49 12.02
CA THR A 79 -3.87 -9.18 13.27
C THR A 79 -4.50 -10.42 13.88
N SER A 80 -5.11 -11.29 13.06
CA SER A 80 -5.68 -12.56 13.53
C SER A 80 -4.61 -13.48 14.13
N LEU A 81 -3.42 -13.51 13.54
CA LEU A 81 -2.27 -14.25 14.08
C LEU A 81 -1.77 -13.65 15.40
N GLN A 82 -1.64 -12.33 15.49
CA GLN A 82 -1.25 -11.64 16.73
C GLN A 82 -2.24 -11.97 17.87
N LEU A 83 -3.54 -11.95 17.59
CA LEU A 83 -4.58 -12.30 18.55
C LEU A 83 -4.56 -13.79 18.91
N ALA A 84 -4.31 -14.67 17.96
CA ALA A 84 -4.22 -16.11 18.21
C ALA A 84 -3.05 -16.47 19.13
N ILE A 85 -1.92 -15.76 18.98
CA ILE A 85 -0.75 -15.91 19.87
C ILE A 85 -1.05 -15.32 21.26
N ALA A 86 -1.73 -14.16 21.32
CA ALA A 86 -2.06 -13.50 22.57
C ALA A 86 -3.14 -14.23 23.39
N PHE A 87 -4.07 -14.89 22.72
CA PHE A 87 -5.21 -15.59 23.33
C PHE A 87 -5.37 -17.01 22.76
N PRO A 88 -4.48 -17.96 23.11
CA PRO A 88 -4.60 -19.34 22.65
C PRO A 88 -5.87 -20.02 23.18
N ASP A 89 -6.49 -20.86 22.35
CA ASP A 89 -7.70 -21.59 22.73
C ASP A 89 -7.37 -22.66 23.78
N ALA A 90 -8.24 -22.80 24.78
CA ALA A 90 -8.02 -23.73 25.89
C ALA A 90 -7.89 -25.20 25.46
N THR A 91 -8.50 -25.58 24.32
CA THR A 91 -8.52 -26.98 23.84
C THR A 91 -7.66 -27.19 22.60
N SER A 92 -7.61 -26.21 21.71
CA SER A 92 -7.03 -26.30 20.36
C SER A 92 -5.85 -25.36 20.14
N GLY A 93 -5.42 -24.66 21.20
CA GLY A 93 -4.22 -23.81 21.21
C GLY A 93 -4.28 -22.65 20.22
N ILE A 94 -3.11 -22.25 19.72
CA ILE A 94 -2.96 -21.13 18.78
C ILE A 94 -3.71 -21.41 17.46
N GLY A 95 -3.66 -22.65 16.96
CA GLY A 95 -4.33 -23.03 15.72
C GLY A 95 -5.84 -22.85 15.78
N GLY A 96 -6.46 -23.25 16.90
CA GLY A 96 -7.88 -23.04 17.16
C GLY A 96 -8.27 -21.57 17.22
N SER A 97 -7.52 -20.77 17.98
CA SER A 97 -7.76 -19.31 18.04
C SER A 97 -7.58 -18.63 16.69
N LEU A 98 -6.58 -19.04 15.91
CA LEU A 98 -6.35 -18.48 14.58
C LEU A 98 -7.54 -18.74 13.67
N VAL A 99 -8.07 -19.96 13.64
CA VAL A 99 -9.27 -20.29 12.85
C VAL A 99 -10.46 -19.46 13.33
N LYS A 100 -10.65 -19.29 14.64
CA LYS A 100 -11.74 -18.47 15.21
C LYS A 100 -11.64 -17.01 14.78
N PHE A 101 -10.48 -16.37 14.95
CA PHE A 101 -10.30 -14.97 14.55
C PHE A 101 -10.37 -14.80 13.04
N LEU A 102 -9.82 -15.73 12.26
CA LEU A 102 -9.92 -15.72 10.79
C LEU A 102 -11.37 -15.86 10.30
N SER A 103 -12.17 -16.71 10.93
CA SER A 103 -13.56 -16.93 10.50
C SER A 103 -14.50 -15.80 10.90
N VAL A 104 -14.39 -15.30 12.14
CA VAL A 104 -15.25 -14.22 12.64
C VAL A 104 -15.03 -12.93 11.86
N PHE A 105 -13.78 -12.53 11.70
CA PHE A 105 -13.48 -11.26 11.05
C PHE A 105 -13.59 -11.37 9.52
N ALA A 106 -13.44 -12.54 8.88
CA ALA A 106 -13.62 -12.67 7.42
C ALA A 106 -14.99 -12.15 6.93
N LEU A 107 -16.04 -12.30 7.75
CA LEU A 107 -17.39 -11.81 7.44
C LEU A 107 -17.44 -10.30 7.22
N THR A 108 -16.56 -9.53 7.85
CA THR A 108 -16.50 -8.07 7.71
C THR A 108 -15.32 -7.63 6.85
N GLN A 109 -14.17 -8.27 6.99
CA GLN A 109 -12.93 -7.86 6.33
C GLN A 109 -12.91 -8.18 4.84
N ILE A 110 -13.51 -9.29 4.40
CA ILE A 110 -13.59 -9.59 2.97
C ILE A 110 -14.47 -8.57 2.25
N PRO A 111 -15.70 -8.26 2.72
CA PRO A 111 -16.49 -7.18 2.13
C PRO A 111 -15.78 -5.83 2.16
N LEU A 112 -15.13 -5.47 3.27
CA LEU A 112 -14.40 -4.21 3.41
C LEU A 112 -13.27 -4.11 2.38
N ALA A 113 -12.42 -5.14 2.27
CA ALA A 113 -11.29 -5.18 1.34
C ALA A 113 -11.74 -5.06 -0.13
N VAL A 114 -12.89 -5.65 -0.49
CA VAL A 114 -13.47 -5.48 -1.83
C VAL A 114 -13.88 -4.02 -2.05
N ILE A 115 -14.58 -3.42 -1.09
CA ILE A 115 -15.05 -2.04 -1.19
C ILE A 115 -13.87 -1.07 -1.25
N GLU A 116 -12.86 -1.23 -0.40
CA GLU A 116 -11.65 -0.41 -0.37
C GLU A 116 -10.85 -0.57 -1.67
N GLY A 117 -10.72 -1.78 -2.18
CA GLY A 117 -10.11 -2.03 -3.49
C GLY A 117 -10.80 -1.28 -4.63
N LEU A 118 -12.13 -1.30 -4.67
CA LEU A 118 -12.93 -0.57 -5.67
C LEU A 118 -12.80 0.95 -5.48
N LEU A 119 -12.87 1.43 -4.24
CA LEU A 119 -12.70 2.84 -3.89
C LEU A 119 -11.32 3.34 -4.30
N GLY A 120 -10.28 2.52 -4.11
CA GLY A 120 -8.92 2.81 -4.58
C GLY A 120 -8.82 3.01 -6.08
N VAL A 121 -9.47 2.13 -6.85
CA VAL A 121 -9.54 2.27 -8.32
C VAL A 121 -10.25 3.57 -8.70
N LEU A 122 -11.36 3.89 -8.03
CA LEU A 122 -12.12 5.12 -8.26
C LEU A 122 -11.27 6.36 -7.95
N VAL A 123 -10.67 6.43 -6.77
CA VAL A 123 -9.80 7.53 -6.32
C VAL A 123 -8.66 7.74 -7.30
N PHE A 124 -8.00 6.66 -7.73
CA PHE A 124 -6.90 6.76 -8.68
C PHE A 124 -7.35 7.26 -10.06
N ARG A 125 -8.51 6.79 -10.56
CA ARG A 125 -9.07 7.29 -11.83
C ARG A 125 -9.41 8.78 -11.74
N THR A 126 -10.02 9.20 -10.63
CA THR A 126 -10.37 10.61 -10.38
C THR A 126 -9.12 11.48 -10.28
N LEU A 127 -8.10 11.05 -9.53
CA LEU A 127 -6.81 11.74 -9.45
C LEU A 127 -6.16 11.91 -10.81
N ARG A 128 -6.13 10.85 -11.64
CA ARG A 128 -5.58 10.95 -13.01
C ARG A 128 -6.36 11.91 -13.90
N ARG A 129 -7.67 12.05 -13.68
CA ARG A 129 -8.53 12.97 -14.45
C ARG A 129 -8.31 14.43 -14.04
N ILE A 130 -8.16 14.70 -12.74
CA ILE A 130 -8.04 16.06 -12.19
C ILE A 130 -6.60 16.56 -12.28
N ALA A 131 -5.63 15.74 -11.86
CA ALA A 131 -4.20 16.09 -11.81
C ALA A 131 -3.44 15.72 -13.08
N GLY A 132 -4.14 15.33 -14.15
CA GLY A 132 -3.54 15.03 -15.46
C GLY A 132 -2.60 16.13 -16.00
N PRO A 133 -2.95 17.43 -15.91
CA PRO A 133 -2.09 18.52 -16.36
C PRO A 133 -0.80 18.70 -15.52
N GLU A 134 -0.89 18.53 -14.20
CA GLU A 134 0.24 18.70 -13.25
C GLU A 134 1.25 17.55 -13.31
N LEU A 135 0.79 16.33 -13.59
CA LEU A 135 1.65 15.16 -13.82
C LEU A 135 2.47 15.27 -15.11
N ALA A 136 1.98 16.00 -16.11
CA ALA A 136 2.75 16.33 -17.32
C ALA A 136 3.84 17.39 -17.04
N GLY A 137 3.58 18.33 -16.12
CA GLY A 137 4.55 19.34 -15.68
C GLY A 137 5.78 18.76 -14.96
N LEU A 138 5.62 17.68 -14.19
CA LEU A 138 6.73 17.02 -13.49
C LEU A 138 7.61 16.13 -14.38
N SER A 139 7.21 15.85 -15.63
CA SER A 139 8.02 15.08 -16.59
C SER A 139 9.03 15.95 -17.38
N VAL A 140 9.10 17.26 -17.11
CA VAL A 140 9.92 18.23 -17.86
C VAL A 140 11.17 18.61 -17.06
N LEU A 141 12.01 17.63 -16.76
CA LEU A 141 13.46 17.83 -16.76
C LEU A 141 14.11 16.69 -17.55
N THR A 142 13.68 16.57 -18.81
CA THR A 142 14.57 16.80 -19.95
C THR A 142 16.04 16.38 -19.74
N ARG A 143 16.29 15.09 -19.49
CA ARG A 143 17.60 14.49 -19.76
C ARG A 143 17.90 14.42 -21.28
N ARG A 144 16.89 14.62 -22.12
CA ARG A 144 17.00 14.49 -23.58
C ARG A 144 17.56 15.75 -24.26
N ASN A 145 17.17 16.97 -23.86
CA ASN A 145 17.72 18.19 -24.47
C ASN A 145 19.15 18.53 -23.99
N ARG A 146 19.61 18.01 -22.85
CA ARG A 146 20.99 18.25 -22.38
C ARG A 146 22.02 17.44 -23.18
N ALA A 147 21.63 16.28 -23.71
CA ALA A 147 22.46 15.48 -24.61
C ALA A 147 22.57 16.13 -26.00
N GLU A 148 21.45 16.65 -26.54
CA GLU A 148 21.43 17.33 -27.84
C GLU A 148 22.20 18.66 -27.81
N ALA A 149 22.09 19.44 -26.72
CA ALA A 149 22.87 20.65 -26.54
C ALA A 149 24.39 20.39 -26.39
N GLN A 150 24.79 19.25 -25.79
CA GLN A 150 26.20 18.89 -25.65
C GLN A 150 26.81 18.34 -26.94
N THR A 151 26.03 17.64 -27.77
CA THR A 151 26.47 17.21 -29.11
C THR A 151 26.67 18.42 -30.02
N GLN A 152 25.73 19.37 -30.01
CA GLN A 152 25.81 20.56 -30.87
C GLN A 152 26.91 21.54 -30.46
N THR A 153 27.26 21.60 -29.17
CA THR A 153 28.42 22.39 -28.69
C THR A 153 29.75 21.72 -29.06
N LYS A 154 29.83 20.38 -29.06
CA LYS A 154 31.04 19.66 -29.48
C LYS A 154 31.31 19.77 -30.97
N ASP A 155 30.27 19.67 -31.82
CA ASP A 155 30.43 19.80 -33.27
C ASP A 155 30.87 21.22 -33.68
N SER A 156 30.43 22.25 -32.95
CA SER A 156 30.86 23.63 -33.18
C SER A 156 32.34 23.89 -32.85
N TYR A 157 32.92 23.18 -31.87
CA TYR A 157 34.33 23.34 -31.50
C TYR A 157 35.29 22.55 -32.39
N VAL A 158 34.80 21.52 -33.10
CA VAL A 158 35.61 20.71 -34.03
C VAL A 158 35.62 21.32 -35.44
N ALA A 159 34.66 22.21 -35.75
CA ALA A 159 34.53 22.89 -37.04
C ALA A 159 35.18 24.30 -37.09
N SER A 160 35.91 24.70 -36.04
CA SER A 160 36.67 25.97 -35.94
C SER A 160 38.17 25.70 -35.91
#